data_AF-A0A354M8G3-F1
#
_entry.id   AF-A0A354M8G3-F1
#
_cell.length_a   1.000
_cell.length_b   1.000
_cell.length_c   1.000
_cell.angle_alpha   90.00
_cell.angle_beta   90.00
_cell.angle_gamma   90.00
#
_symmetry.space_group_name_H-M   'P 1'
#
loop_
_entity.id
_entity.type
_entity.pdbx_description
1 polymer ?
#
loop_
_entity_poly.entity_id
_entity_poly.type
_entity_poly.pdbx_seq_one_letter_code
_entity_poly.pdbx_strand_id
1 'polypeptide(L)' 'MLNTDRLCPGCMNDNGGEKICPVCGYDSSSENPQDCLPTGALLFDRYLIGQAKSRNGAETVYIGWDKSTDTAVRIKE' A
#
# COMPACT_ATOMS: atom_id res chain seq x y z
N MET A 1 15.24 5.66 9.73
CA MET A 1 14.52 5.39 8.47
C MET A 1 13.73 4.11 8.69
N LEU A 2 12.41 4.17 8.54
CA LEU A 2 11.57 2.99 8.60
C LEU A 2 11.94 2.04 7.46
N ASN A 3 11.97 0.73 7.73
CA ASN A 3 12.12 -0.25 6.66
C ASN A 3 10.78 -0.42 5.95
N THR A 4 10.61 0.23 4.79
CA THR A 4 9.39 0.18 4.00
C THR A 4 9.03 -1.23 3.53
N ASP A 5 9.99 -2.16 3.50
CA ASP A 5 9.78 -3.55 3.10
C ASP A 5 8.94 -4.34 4.12
N ARG A 6 8.77 -3.80 5.34
CA ARG A 6 7.96 -4.41 6.40
C ARG A 6 6.57 -3.77 6.51
N LEU A 7 6.27 -2.76 5.69
CA LEU A 7 4.97 -2.13 5.70
C LEU A 7 3.92 -3.05 5.07
N CYS A 8 2.83 -3.26 5.80
CA CYS A 8 1.68 -3.97 5.27
C CYS A 8 1.00 -3.16 4.15
N PRO A 9 0.83 -3.70 2.93
CA PRO A 9 0.13 -3.00 1.85
C PRO A 9 -1.34 -2.68 2.20
N GLY A 10 -1.95 -3.42 3.12
CA GLY A 10 -3.34 -3.21 3.53
C GLY A 10 -3.57 -2.09 4.54
N CYS A 11 -2.59 -1.73 5.38
CA CYS A 11 -2.78 -0.71 6.43
C CYS A 11 -1.60 0.24 6.67
N MET A 12 -0.46 0.02 6.00
CA MET A 12 0.77 0.81 6.13
C MET A 12 1.38 0.82 7.55
N ASN A 13 1.06 -0.16 8.38
CA ASN A 13 1.81 -0.43 9.61
C ASN A 13 2.93 -1.43 9.34
N ASP A 14 4.03 -1.33 10.08
CA ASP A 14 5.02 -2.41 10.15
C ASP A 14 4.34 -3.67 10.69
N ASN A 15 4.25 -4.70 9.85
CA ASN A 15 3.62 -5.98 10.21
C ASN A 15 4.65 -7.04 10.59
N GLY A 16 5.92 -6.68 10.74
CA GLY A 16 7.02 -7.60 11.03
C GLY A 16 7.52 -8.41 9.84
N GLY A 17 6.91 -8.27 8.66
CA GLY A 17 7.13 -9.15 7.49
C GLY A 17 6.20 -10.38 7.47
N GLU A 18 5.14 -10.38 8.28
CA GLU A 18 4.21 -11.51 8.37
C GLU A 18 3.39 -11.69 7.08
N LYS A 19 3.11 -12.96 6.73
CA LYS A 19 2.28 -13.28 5.56
C LYS A 19 0.86 -12.73 5.69
N ILE A 20 0.25 -12.88 6.86
CA ILE A 20 -1.05 -12.28 7.17
C ILE A 20 -0.79 -11.18 8.19
N CYS A 21 -1.17 -9.94 7.85
CA CYS A 21 -0.93 -8.81 8.71
C CYS A 21 -1.71 -8.97 10.04
N PRO A 22 -1.06 -8.96 11.21
CA PRO A 22 -1.74 -9.08 12.49
C PRO A 22 -2.53 -7.82 12.88
N VAL A 23 -2.32 -6.70 12.18
CA VAL A 23 -2.99 -5.41 12.45
C VAL A 23 -4.32 -5.29 11.69
N CYS A 24 -4.36 -5.69 10.41
CA CYS A 24 -5.54 -5.50 9.56
C CYS A 24 -6.02 -6.75 8.83
N GLY A 25 -5.32 -7.88 8.94
CA GLY A 25 -5.68 -9.15 8.30
C GLY A 25 -5.33 -9.27 6.81
N TYR A 26 -4.66 -8.28 6.22
CA TYR A 26 -4.26 -8.34 4.82
C TYR A 26 -3.24 -9.47 4.56
N ASP A 27 -3.50 -10.32 3.56
CA ASP A 27 -2.59 -11.37 3.11
C ASP A 27 -1.61 -10.84 2.07
N SER A 28 -0.30 -10.99 2.29
CA SER A 28 0.76 -10.50 1.42
C SER A 28 0.80 -11.16 0.04
N SER A 29 0.11 -12.28 -0.15
CA SER A 29 -0.14 -12.89 -1.47
C SER A 29 -1.31 -12.27 -2.23
N SER A 30 -2.05 -11.35 -1.61
CA SER A 30 -3.12 -10.62 -2.28
C SER A 30 -2.55 -9.56 -3.21
N GLU A 31 -3.11 -9.43 -4.40
CA GLU A 31 -2.73 -8.41 -5.38
C GLU A 31 -3.89 -7.44 -5.62
N ASN A 32 -3.56 -6.23 -6.05
CA ASN A 32 -4.58 -5.34 -6.61
C ASN A 32 -5.09 -5.92 -7.95
N PRO A 33 -6.32 -5.59 -8.38
CA PRO A 33 -6.82 -5.96 -9.69
C PRO A 33 -5.85 -5.56 -10.81
N GLN A 34 -5.83 -6.30 -11.92
CA GLN A 34 -4.87 -6.12 -13.02
C GLN A 34 -4.89 -4.73 -13.68
N ASP A 35 -6.01 -4.01 -13.58
CA ASP A 35 -6.20 -2.66 -14.10
C ASP A 35 -5.92 -1.56 -13.08
N CYS A 36 -5.40 -1.92 -11.90
CA CYS A 36 -4.96 -1.02 -10.85
C CYS A 36 -3.42 -1.08 -10.71
N LEU A 37 -2.84 -0.07 -10.06
CA LEU A 37 -1.41 -0.11 -9.71
C LEU A 37 -1.12 -1.29 -8.78
N PRO A 38 -0.02 -2.04 -9.00
CA PRO A 38 0.31 -3.17 -8.15
C PRO A 38 0.73 -2.72 -6.76
N THR A 39 0.46 -3.57 -5.76
CA THR A 39 0.96 -3.38 -4.40
C THR A 39 2.50 -3.39 -4.41
N GLY A 40 3.11 -2.46 -3.69
CA GLY A 40 4.55 -2.26 -3.69
C GLY A 40 5.10 -1.43 -4.85
N ALA A 41 4.27 -0.98 -5.80
CA ALA A 41 4.72 -0.04 -6.83
C ALA A 41 5.26 1.24 -6.19
N LEU A 42 6.36 1.77 -6.72
CA LEU A 42 6.98 3.00 -6.25
C LEU A 42 6.79 4.11 -7.28
N LEU A 43 5.99 5.12 -6.95
CA LEU A 43 5.74 6.27 -7.82
C LEU A 43 6.66 7.43 -7.44
N PHE A 44 7.30 8.02 -8.45
CA PHE A 44 8.17 9.20 -8.31
C PHE A 44 9.24 9.05 -7.21
N ASP A 45 9.70 7.83 -6.95
CA ASP A 45 10.62 7.46 -5.85
C ASP A 45 10.15 7.88 -4.43
N ARG A 46 8.87 8.25 -4.28
CA ARG A 46 8.32 8.81 -3.05
C ARG A 46 7.17 7.99 -2.49
N TYR A 47 6.23 7.59 -3.34
CA TYR A 47 4.99 6.99 -2.90
C TYR A 47 5.00 5.49 -3.12
N LEU A 48 4.97 4.72 -2.03
CA LEU A 48 4.78 3.28 -2.08
C LEU A 48 3.27 2.99 -2.14
N ILE A 49 2.84 2.26 -3.16
CA ILE A 49 1.44 1.89 -3.36
C ILE A 49 1.07 0.68 -2.51
N GLY A 50 -0.04 0.78 -1.79
CA GLY A 50 -0.69 -0.31 -1.10
C GLY A 50 -1.96 -0.81 -1.79
N GLN A 51 -2.83 -1.42 -0.99
CA GLN A 51 -4.09 -1.98 -1.45
C GLN A 51 -5.02 -0.88 -2.01
N ALA A 52 -5.64 -1.16 -3.15
CA ALA A 52 -6.75 -0.37 -3.66
C ALA A 52 -7.93 -0.45 -2.67
N LYS A 53 -8.36 0.69 -2.12
CA LYS A 53 -9.42 0.80 -1.11
C LYS A 53 -10.79 1.09 -1.70
N SER A 54 -10.83 1.81 -2.82
CA SER A 54 -12.07 2.08 -3.53
C SER A 54 -11.80 2.27 -5.01
N ARG A 55 -12.77 1.86 -5.83
CA ARG A 55 -12.76 2.09 -7.26
C ARG A 55 -14.14 2.54 -7.69
N ASN A 56 -14.21 3.71 -8.29
CA ASN A 56 -15.33 4.10 -9.14
C ASN A 56 -14.84 3.98 -10.60
N GLY A 57 -15.72 3.85 -11.58
CA GLY A 57 -15.30 3.51 -12.96
C GLY A 57 -14.26 4.41 -13.63
N ALA A 58 -13.91 5.56 -13.03
CA ALA A 58 -12.88 6.48 -13.52
C ALA A 58 -11.68 6.65 -12.57
N GLU A 59 -11.81 6.32 -11.28
CA GLU A 59 -10.81 6.66 -10.26
C GLU A 59 -10.61 5.51 -9.28
N THR A 60 -9.35 5.18 -9.02
CA THR A 60 -8.94 4.29 -7.93
C THR A 60 -8.31 5.10 -6.81
N VAL A 61 -8.65 4.74 -5.57
CA VAL A 61 -7.98 5.28 -4.38
C VAL A 61 -7.23 4.16 -3.68
N TYR A 62 -5.94 4.37 -3.49
CA TYR A 62 -5.02 3.48 -2.81
C TYR A 62 -4.71 4.02 -1.42
N ILE A 63 -4.42 3.12 -0.48
CA ILE A 63 -3.58 3.48 0.66
C ILE A 63 -2.12 3.43 0.21
N GLY A 64 -1.25 4.29 0.76
CA GLY A 64 0.17 4.29 0.42
C GLY A 64 1.05 4.85 1.52
N TRP A 65 2.36 4.78 1.33
CA TRP A 65 3.35 5.39 2.20
C TRP A 65 4.08 6.52 1.47
N ASP A 66 4.16 7.69 2.11
CA ASP A 66 4.99 8.79 1.63
C ASP A 66 6.37 8.71 2.29
N LYS A 67 7.40 8.32 1.52
CA LYS A 67 8.78 8.20 1.99
C LYS A 67 9.40 9.52 2.43
N SER A 68 8.90 10.67 1.95
CA SER A 68 9.49 11.97 2.32
C SER A 68 9.00 12.46 3.68
N THR A 69 7.75 12.14 4.03
CA THR A 69 7.16 12.51 5.32
C THR A 69 7.12 11.37 6.32
N ASP A 70 7.44 10.13 5.89
CA ASP A 70 7.39 8.91 6.68
C ASP A 70 5.99 8.67 7.28
N THR A 71 4.96 8.81 6.46
CA THR A 71 3.56 8.72 6.87
C THR A 71 2.68 7.95 5.90
N ALA A 72 1.62 7.33 6.43
CA ALA A 72 0.55 6.74 5.64
C ALA A 72 -0.32 7.82 5.00
N VAL A 73 -0.64 7.66 3.70
CA VAL A 73 -1.40 8.61 2.89
C VAL A 73 -2.46 7.88 2.05
N ARG A 74 -3.42 8.64 1.51
CA ARG A 74 -4.31 8.17 0.44
C ARG A 74 -3.83 8.73 -0.89
N ILE A 75 -3.69 7.86 -1.89
CA ILE A 75 -3.24 8.22 -3.23
C ILE A 75 -4.43 8.01 -4.16
N LYS A 76 -4.77 9.04 -4.94
CA LYS A 76 -5.87 9.03 -5.87
C LYS A 76 -5.32 9.25 -7.28
N GLU A 77 -5.81 8.45 -8.24
CA GLU A 77 -5.57 8.63 -9.68
C GLU A 77 -6.16 9.96 -10.21
#